data_AF-A0A965PMF5-F1
#
_entry.id   AF-A0A965PMF5-F1
#
_cell.length_a   1.000
_cell.length_b   1.000
_cell.length_c   1.000
_cell.angle_alpha   90.00
_cell.angle_beta   90.00
_cell.angle_gamma   90.00
#
_symmetry.space_group_name_H-M   'P 1'
#
loop_
_entity.id
_entity.type
_entity.pdbx_description
1 polymer ?
#
loop_
_entity_poly.entity_id
_entity_poly.type
_entity_poly.pdbx_seq_one_letter_code
_entity_poly.pdbx_strand_id
1 'polypeptide(L)'
;MSRDRPWMKFYLDDWCDDLALSLCSLAAQGLWMRMLRVMHHADPYGHLLINGEKPSLSDLSRALNVHHKTLITPLNELASRGVYSVDKNGVIFSRRMVRDHRKSLSDKENGRLGGNPRMTRDGAQGVNPPDKPPDKAKSQSTETRDTSTSLRSVDGAPARRPAKRRSV
;
A
#
# COMPACT_ATOMS: atom_id res chain seq x y z
N MET A 1 19.33 0.22 -2.52
CA MET A 1 17.91 0.25 -2.91
C MET A 1 17.13 -0.62 -1.94
N SER A 2 16.25 -0.05 -1.12
CA SER A 2 15.42 -0.84 -0.20
C SER A 2 14.50 -1.76 -1.01
N ARG A 3 14.51 -3.06 -0.66
CA ARG A 3 13.72 -4.12 -1.31
C ARG A 3 12.32 -4.28 -0.69
N ASP A 4 11.91 -3.38 0.20
CA ASP A 4 10.71 -3.55 1.02
C ASP A 4 9.39 -3.33 0.25
N ARG A 5 9.48 -2.92 -1.02
CA ARG A 5 8.33 -2.66 -1.90
C ARG A 5 8.52 -3.39 -3.23
N PRO A 6 8.04 -4.65 -3.36
CA PRO A 6 8.16 -5.39 -4.62
C PRO A 6 7.14 -4.94 -5.67
N TRP A 7 6.08 -4.23 -5.28
CA TRP A 7 5.02 -3.76 -6.17
C TRP A 7 4.58 -2.33 -5.82
N MET A 8 3.82 -1.71 -6.72
CA MET A 8 3.07 -0.48 -6.46
C MET A 8 1.68 -0.55 -7.08
N LYS A 9 0.72 0.17 -6.48
CA LYS A 9 -0.60 0.34 -7.07
C LYS A 9 -0.45 1.17 -8.35
N PHE A 10 -0.90 0.61 -9.47
CA PHE A 10 -0.93 1.29 -10.76
C PHE A 10 -2.35 1.22 -11.31
N TYR A 11 -2.93 2.38 -11.57
CA TYR A 11 -4.30 2.52 -12.06
C TYR A 11 -4.20 2.95 -13.52
N LEU A 12 -4.68 2.10 -14.43
CA LEU A 12 -4.61 2.35 -15.87
C LEU A 12 -5.44 3.56 -16.27
N ASP A 13 -6.64 3.71 -15.69
CA ASP A 13 -7.53 4.84 -15.98
C ASP A 13 -6.84 6.17 -15.64
N ASP A 14 -6.28 6.30 -14.44
CA ASP A 14 -5.53 7.51 -14.07
C ASP A 14 -4.31 7.79 -14.98
N TRP A 15 -3.71 6.76 -15.58
CA TRP A 15 -2.62 6.93 -16.55
C TRP A 15 -3.14 7.41 -17.91
N CYS A 16 -4.23 6.82 -18.38
CA CYS A 16 -4.86 7.16 -19.66
C CYS A 16 -5.57 8.53 -19.60
N ASP A 17 -6.16 8.88 -18.45
CA ASP A 17 -6.93 10.10 -18.21
C ASP A 17 -6.03 11.32 -17.93
N ASP A 18 -4.72 11.11 -17.68
CA ASP A 18 -3.76 12.21 -17.57
C ASP A 18 -3.51 12.84 -18.95
N LEU A 19 -4.32 13.84 -19.28
CA LEU A 19 -4.23 14.58 -20.54
C LEU A 19 -2.86 15.23 -20.74
N ALA A 20 -2.22 15.70 -19.66
CA ALA A 20 -0.89 16.32 -19.76
C ALA A 20 0.15 15.29 -20.25
N LEU A 21 0.05 14.05 -19.78
CA LEU A 21 0.91 12.95 -20.20
C LEU A 21 0.52 12.39 -21.58
N SER A 22 -0.77 12.26 -21.86
CA SER A 22 -1.30 11.73 -23.13
C SER A 22 -0.92 12.60 -24.34
N LEU A 23 -0.83 13.92 -24.14
CA LEU A 23 -0.38 14.86 -25.17
C LEU A 23 1.15 14.88 -25.37
N CYS A 24 1.93 14.22 -24.52
CA CYS A 24 3.38 14.07 -24.71
C CYS A 24 3.69 13.07 -25.82
N SER A 25 4.91 13.13 -26.38
CA SER A 25 5.40 12.09 -27.27
C SER A 25 5.44 10.71 -26.59
N LEU A 26 5.34 9.63 -27.37
CA LEU A 26 5.48 8.26 -26.87
C LEU A 26 6.83 8.04 -26.16
N ALA A 27 7.89 8.74 -26.61
CA ALA A 27 9.19 8.72 -25.97
C ALA A 27 9.13 9.32 -24.56
N ALA A 28 8.45 10.45 -24.37
CA ALA A 28 8.23 11.07 -23.06
C ALA A 28 7.34 10.22 -22.15
N GLN A 29 6.28 9.62 -22.68
CA GLN A 29 5.41 8.70 -21.92
C GLN A 29 6.19 7.47 -21.43
N GLY A 30 6.98 6.84 -22.31
CA GLY A 30 7.84 5.71 -21.97
C GLY A 30 8.96 6.09 -21.00
N LEU A 31 9.55 7.29 -21.16
CA LEU A 31 10.54 7.82 -20.23
C LEU A 31 9.94 7.99 -18.84
N TRP A 32 8.74 8.54 -18.74
CA TRP A 32 8.05 8.72 -17.47
C TRP A 32 7.83 7.40 -16.74
N MET A 33 7.38 6.34 -17.42
CA MET A 33 7.28 5.00 -16.83
C MET A 33 8.60 4.50 -16.25
N ARG A 34 9.71 4.69 -16.98
CA ARG A 34 11.04 4.29 -16.50
C ARG A 34 11.50 5.13 -15.31
N MET A 35 11.13 6.42 -15.26
CA MET A 35 11.40 7.29 -14.12
C MET A 35 10.61 6.85 -12.88
N LEU A 36 9.32 6.52 -13.03
CA LEU A 36 8.48 6.01 -11.94
C LEU A 36 9.08 4.73 -11.31
N ARG A 37 9.63 3.83 -12.14
CA ARG A 37 10.37 2.65 -11.67
C ARG A 37 11.55 3.03 -10.77
N VAL A 38 12.35 4.02 -11.17
CA VAL A 38 13.50 4.47 -10.35
C VAL A 38 13.03 5.12 -9.05
N MET A 39 12.02 6.01 -9.13
CA MET A 39 11.43 6.70 -7.98
C MET A 39 10.79 5.74 -6.97
N HIS A 40 10.34 4.56 -7.41
CA HIS A 40 9.75 3.54 -6.54
C HIS A 40 10.79 2.88 -5.62
N HIS A 41 12.01 2.72 -6.13
CA HIS A 41 13.15 2.17 -5.37
C HIS A 41 13.99 3.24 -4.68
N ALA A 42 13.71 4.52 -4.95
CA ALA A 42 14.41 5.65 -4.35
C ALA A 42 14.00 5.86 -2.88
N ASP A 43 14.90 6.50 -2.15
CA ASP A 43 14.69 6.99 -0.80
C ASP A 43 15.19 8.44 -0.75
N PRO A 44 14.32 9.45 -0.54
CA PRO A 44 12.88 9.36 -0.25
C PRO A 44 12.00 8.83 -1.40
N TYR A 45 10.92 8.12 -1.06
CA TYR A 45 10.01 7.53 -2.04
C TYR A 45 9.36 8.56 -2.96
N GLY A 46 9.22 8.22 -4.25
CA GLY A 46 8.57 9.09 -5.23
C GLY A 46 9.47 10.23 -5.75
N HIS A 47 10.72 10.29 -5.30
CA HIS A 47 11.72 11.28 -5.74
C HIS A 47 12.74 10.61 -6.67
N LEU A 48 13.18 11.31 -7.70
CA LEU A 48 14.15 10.81 -8.67
C LEU A 48 15.56 10.98 -8.13
N LEU A 49 15.94 10.07 -7.25
CA LEU A 49 17.26 10.03 -6.62
C LEU A 49 17.95 8.70 -6.92
N ILE A 50 19.25 8.75 -7.11
CA ILE A 50 20.10 7.56 -7.22
C ILE A 50 21.07 7.63 -6.04
N ASN A 51 21.00 6.62 -5.16
CA ASN A 51 21.79 6.58 -3.92
C ASN A 51 21.64 7.84 -3.03
N GLY A 52 20.47 8.49 -3.04
CA GLY A 52 20.19 9.68 -2.23
C GLY A 52 20.65 11.01 -2.85
N GLU A 53 21.34 10.96 -3.99
CA GLU A 53 21.80 12.15 -4.70
C GLU A 53 20.95 12.45 -5.94
N LYS A 54 20.91 13.73 -6.31
CA LYS A 54 20.29 14.17 -7.56
C LYS A 54 21.10 13.62 -8.73
N PRO A 55 20.52 12.77 -9.59
CA PRO A 55 21.28 12.11 -10.63
C PRO A 55 21.69 13.10 -11.72
N SER A 56 22.92 12.93 -12.21
CA SER A 56 23.36 13.64 -13.41
C SER A 56 22.62 13.13 -14.65
N LEU A 57 22.66 13.88 -15.74
CA LEU A 57 22.03 13.45 -17.00
C LEU A 57 22.66 12.14 -17.54
N SER A 58 23.95 11.92 -17.27
CA SER A 58 24.66 10.67 -17.60
C SER A 58 24.15 9.49 -16.77
N ASP A 59 23.93 9.69 -15.47
CA ASP A 59 23.44 8.64 -14.58
C ASP A 59 21.97 8.31 -14.87
N LEU A 60 21.16 9.31 -15.21
CA LEU A 60 19.79 9.11 -15.68
C LEU A 60 19.76 8.30 -16.98
N SER A 61 20.64 8.60 -17.93
CA SER A 61 20.75 7.84 -19.18
C SER A 61 21.00 6.35 -18.92
N ARG A 62 21.90 6.03 -17.98
CA ARG A 62 22.19 4.64 -17.58
C ARG A 62 21.03 4.01 -16.81
N ALA A 63 20.47 4.71 -15.82
CA ALA A 63 19.40 4.20 -14.96
C ALA A 63 18.08 3.96 -15.71
N LEU A 64 17.80 4.79 -16.70
CA LEU A 64 16.61 4.71 -17.56
C LEU A 64 16.87 3.90 -18.83
N ASN A 65 18.11 3.46 -19.09
CA ASN A 65 18.49 2.74 -20.31
C ASN A 65 18.06 3.48 -21.60
N VAL A 66 18.31 4.78 -21.65
CA VAL A 66 18.01 5.68 -22.79
C VAL A 66 19.28 6.40 -23.17
N HIS A 67 19.55 6.56 -24.46
CA HIS A 67 20.72 7.28 -24.93
C HIS A 67 20.69 8.76 -24.48
N HIS A 68 21.83 9.26 -24.01
CA HIS A 68 21.97 10.61 -23.41
C HIS A 68 21.39 11.74 -24.27
N LYS A 69 21.62 11.71 -25.59
CA LYS A 69 21.11 12.75 -26.52
C LYS A 69 19.59 12.75 -26.66
N THR A 70 18.94 11.60 -26.45
CA THR A 70 17.50 11.42 -26.63
C THR A 70 16.72 11.77 -25.35
N LEU A 71 17.42 12.03 -24.24
CA LEU A 71 16.81 12.24 -22.93
C LEU A 71 16.29 13.67 -22.73
N ILE A 72 16.93 14.67 -23.35
CA ILE A 72 16.66 16.10 -23.11
C ILE A 72 15.29 16.51 -23.63
N THR A 73 14.96 16.15 -24.87
CA THR A 73 13.69 16.48 -25.51
C THR A 73 12.47 15.98 -24.71
N PRO A 74 12.36 14.68 -24.37
CA PRO A 74 11.24 14.19 -23.57
C PRO A 74 11.22 14.75 -22.15
N LEU A 75 12.37 15.02 -21.51
CA LEU A 75 12.39 15.67 -20.19
C LEU A 75 11.79 17.08 -20.23
N ASN A 76 12.08 17.84 -21.29
CA ASN A 76 11.54 19.19 -21.48
C ASN A 76 10.04 19.17 -21.80
N GLU A 77 9.57 18.19 -22.57
CA GLU A 77 8.12 17.99 -22.82
C GLU A 77 7.36 17.68 -21.52
N LEU A 78 7.91 16.79 -20.70
CA LEU A 78 7.31 16.46 -19.40
C LEU A 78 7.32 17.66 -18.45
N ALA A 79 8.36 18.51 -18.51
CA ALA A 79 8.46 19.73 -17.73
C ALA A 79 7.40 20.77 -18.15
N SER A 80 7.29 21.03 -19.46
CA SER A 80 6.42 22.06 -20.01
C SER A 80 4.94 21.76 -19.77
N ARG A 81 4.58 20.48 -19.75
CA ARG A 81 3.22 20.00 -19.46
C ARG A 81 2.96 19.77 -17.98
N GLY A 82 3.96 19.94 -17.12
CA GLY A 82 3.83 19.84 -15.67
C GLY A 82 3.53 18.42 -15.16
N VAL A 83 3.92 17.38 -15.89
CA VAL A 83 3.70 15.97 -15.48
C VAL A 83 4.39 15.67 -14.16
N TYR A 84 5.60 16.19 -13.97
CA TYR A 84 6.34 16.10 -12.71
C TYR A 84 6.42 17.45 -12.00
N SER A 85 6.80 17.40 -10.73
CA SER A 85 7.14 18.60 -9.94
C SER A 85 8.60 18.53 -9.51
N VAL A 86 9.15 19.69 -9.15
CA VAL A 86 10.54 19.83 -8.69
C VAL A 86 10.52 20.39 -7.28
N ASP A 87 11.25 19.75 -6.38
CA ASP A 87 11.39 20.21 -4.99
C ASP A 87 12.39 21.38 -4.88
N LYS A 88 12.49 22.01 -3.71
CA LYS A 88 13.43 23.12 -3.42
C LYS A 88 14.88 22.77 -3.74
N ASN A 89 15.25 21.50 -3.62
CA ASN A 89 16.58 20.98 -3.93
C ASN A 89 16.80 20.72 -5.44
N GLY A 90 15.83 21.04 -6.29
CA GLY A 90 15.90 20.80 -7.72
C GLY A 90 15.71 19.33 -8.11
N VAL A 91 15.13 18.50 -7.22
CA VAL A 91 14.88 17.06 -7.45
C VAL A 91 13.49 16.86 -8.03
N ILE A 92 13.41 16.09 -9.11
CA ILE A 92 12.13 15.74 -9.75
C ILE A 92 11.40 14.72 -8.87
N PHE A 93 10.11 14.92 -8.65
CA PHE A 93 9.28 13.97 -7.92
C PHE A 93 7.89 13.80 -8.54
N SER A 94 7.30 12.62 -8.30
CA SER A 94 5.92 12.31 -8.68
C SER A 94 4.96 12.66 -7.56
N ARG A 95 4.09 13.67 -7.79
CA ARG A 95 3.08 14.12 -6.83
C ARG A 95 2.19 12.98 -6.34
N ARG A 96 1.83 12.07 -7.25
CA ARG A 96 1.01 10.90 -6.96
C ARG A 96 1.71 9.94 -6.02
N MET A 97 2.95 9.55 -6.34
CA MET A 97 3.71 8.60 -5.50
C MET A 97 3.92 9.14 -4.09
N VAL A 98 4.23 10.43 -3.95
CA VAL A 98 4.38 11.07 -2.64
C VAL A 98 3.07 11.06 -1.86
N ARG A 99 1.94 11.37 -2.52
CA ARG A 99 0.60 11.33 -1.90
C ARG A 99 0.22 9.92 -1.46
N ASP A 100 0.44 8.93 -2.32
CA ASP A 100 0.13 7.53 -2.06
C ASP A 100 1.00 6.97 -0.93
N HIS A 101 2.28 7.36 -0.88
CA HIS A 101 3.16 6.98 0.21
C HIS A 101 2.74 7.59 1.54
N ARG A 102 2.41 8.90 1.55
CA ARG A 102 1.89 9.56 2.74
C ARG A 102 0.61 8.89 3.25
N LYS A 103 -0.31 8.53 2.35
CA LYS A 103 -1.53 7.79 2.69
C LYS A 103 -1.19 6.41 3.25
N SER A 104 -0.30 5.66 2.59
CA SER A 104 0.14 4.33 3.05
C SER A 104 0.78 4.37 4.44
N LEU A 105 1.61 5.38 4.74
CA LEU A 105 2.18 5.56 6.07
C LEU A 105 1.09 5.85 7.12
N SER A 106 0.13 6.72 6.80
CA SER A 106 -1.01 7.01 7.68
C SER A 106 -1.88 5.76 7.91
N ASP A 107 -2.17 5.00 6.86
CA ASP A 107 -2.96 3.76 6.92
C ASP A 107 -2.22 2.69 7.73
N LYS A 108 -0.89 2.59 7.60
CA LYS A 108 -0.05 1.70 8.41
C LYS A 108 -0.10 2.07 9.89
N GLU A 109 -0.02 3.36 10.22
CA GLU A 109 -0.09 3.82 11.61
C GLU A 109 -1.49 3.60 12.21
N ASN A 110 -2.55 3.90 11.46
CA ASN A 110 -3.92 3.62 11.87
C ASN A 110 -4.16 2.10 12.01
N GLY A 111 -3.64 1.30 11.09
CA GLY A 111 -3.73 -0.16 11.13
C GLY A 111 -2.96 -0.79 12.30
N ARG A 112 -1.85 -0.17 12.73
CA ARG A 112 -1.06 -0.58 13.90
C ARG A 112 -1.89 -0.49 15.19
N LEU A 113 -2.75 0.52 15.30
CA LEU A 113 -3.65 0.70 16.44
C LEU A 113 -4.84 -0.29 16.41
N GLY A 114 -5.22 -0.79 15.23
CA GLY A 114 -6.23 -1.82 15.03
C GLY A 114 -7.69 -1.37 15.25
N GLY A 115 -8.62 -2.04 14.57
CA GLY A 115 -10.07 -2.02 14.88
C GLY A 115 -10.82 -0.69 14.71
N ASN A 116 -12.15 -0.76 14.82
CA ASN A 116 -13.00 0.43 14.91
C ASN A 116 -12.96 0.95 16.37
N PRO A 117 -12.55 2.20 16.64
CA PRO A 117 -12.48 2.74 18.01
C PRO A 117 -13.83 2.81 18.73
N ARG A 118 -14.96 2.67 18.02
CA ARG A 118 -16.28 2.50 18.66
C ARG A 118 -16.51 1.13 19.28
N MET A 119 -15.68 0.13 18.97
CA MET A 119 -15.81 -1.24 19.47
C MET A 119 -14.88 -1.55 20.65
N THR A 120 -13.94 -0.67 20.99
CA THR A 120 -13.12 -0.81 22.20
C THR A 120 -13.95 -0.43 23.42
N ARG A 121 -14.38 -1.43 24.20
CA ARG A 121 -14.81 -1.18 25.59
C ARG A 121 -13.56 -0.81 26.39
N ASP A 122 -13.63 0.35 27.04
CA ASP A 122 -12.77 0.81 28.13
C ASP A 122 -11.25 0.60 27.96
N GLY A 123 -10.58 1.60 27.38
CA GLY A 123 -9.13 1.82 27.59
C GLY A 123 -8.15 0.78 27.03
N ALA A 124 -8.64 -0.28 26.36
CA ALA A 124 -7.77 -1.29 25.76
C ALA A 124 -7.06 -0.74 24.50
N GLN A 125 -5.76 -0.51 24.62
CA GLN A 125 -4.92 -0.02 23.53
C GLN A 125 -4.53 -1.17 22.60
N GLY A 126 -5.20 -1.24 21.46
CA GLY A 126 -4.92 -2.23 20.42
C GLY A 126 -5.76 -3.50 20.56
N VAL A 127 -6.41 -3.89 19.45
CA VAL A 127 -7.07 -5.20 19.32
C VAL A 127 -6.19 -6.22 18.58
N ASN A 128 -4.96 -5.84 18.22
CA ASN A 128 -4.06 -6.72 17.51
C ASN A 128 -3.39 -7.69 18.50
N PRO A 129 -3.55 -9.01 18.35
CA PRO A 129 -2.86 -9.98 19.19
C PRO A 129 -1.34 -9.80 19.11
N PRO A 130 -0.57 -10.05 20.18
CA PRO A 130 0.88 -10.03 20.10
C PRO A 130 1.40 -11.10 19.12
N ASP A 131 2.41 -10.75 18.31
CA ASP A 131 2.98 -11.60 17.26
C ASP A 131 3.62 -12.90 17.78
N LYS A 132 3.87 -13.01 19.08
CA LYS A 132 4.30 -14.24 19.75
C LYS A 132 3.28 -14.62 20.83
N PRO A 133 2.61 -15.79 20.72
CA PRO A 133 1.99 -16.36 21.89
C PRO A 133 3.08 -16.64 22.92
N PRO A 134 2.85 -16.41 24.23
CA PRO A 134 3.78 -16.87 25.24
C PRO A 134 3.88 -18.39 25.13
N ASP A 135 5.10 -18.94 25.14
CA ASP A 135 5.38 -20.38 25.28
C ASP A 135 4.79 -20.85 26.62
N LYS A 136 3.49 -21.14 26.64
CA LYS A 136 2.87 -21.96 27.67
C LYS A 136 2.82 -23.37 27.14
N ALA A 137 3.98 -24.03 27.19
CA ALA A 137 4.03 -25.49 27.26
C ALA A 137 3.22 -25.92 28.48
N LYS A 138 1.92 -26.17 28.30
CA LYS A 138 1.11 -26.87 29.29
C LYS A 138 1.50 -28.34 29.19
N SER A 139 2.31 -28.78 30.13
CA SER A 139 2.55 -30.18 30.44
C SER A 139 1.19 -30.88 30.57
N GLN A 140 0.89 -31.75 29.62
CA GLN A 140 -0.31 -32.57 29.66
C GLN A 140 -0.04 -33.71 30.65
N SER A 141 -0.39 -33.50 31.92
CA SER A 141 -0.45 -34.60 32.88
C SER A 141 -1.61 -35.51 32.48
N THR A 142 -1.28 -36.74 32.10
CA THR A 142 -2.22 -37.83 31.90
C THR A 142 -2.78 -38.26 33.26
N GLU A 143 -3.99 -37.84 33.59
CA GLU A 143 -4.79 -38.49 34.63
C GLU A 143 -5.93 -39.26 33.97
N THR A 144 -5.79 -40.59 34.00
CA THR A 144 -6.86 -41.55 33.81
C THR A 144 -7.98 -41.27 34.81
N ARG A 145 -9.23 -41.16 34.35
CA ARG A 145 -10.39 -41.26 35.23
C ARG A 145 -11.51 -42.07 34.58
N ASP A 146 -11.83 -43.13 35.30
CA ASP A 146 -12.82 -44.15 35.02
C ASP A 146 -14.25 -43.64 34.83
N THR A 147 -14.99 -44.45 34.09
CA THR A 147 -16.44 -44.51 33.89
C THR A 147 -17.30 -44.19 35.12
N SER A 148 -18.32 -43.35 34.95
CA SER A 148 -19.74 -43.74 35.15
C SER A 148 -20.74 -42.57 34.95
N THR A 149 -21.69 -42.83 34.04
CA THR A 149 -23.14 -42.69 34.23
C THR A 149 -23.79 -41.32 34.54
N SER A 150 -24.69 -40.91 33.62
CA SER A 150 -26.11 -40.56 33.87
C SER A 150 -26.58 -39.16 33.43
N LEU A 151 -27.41 -39.19 32.37
CA LEU A 151 -28.67 -38.45 32.15
C LEU A 151 -28.65 -36.91 32.02
N ARG A 152 -29.08 -36.41 30.86
CA ARG A 152 -30.44 -35.84 30.67
C ARG A 152 -30.72 -35.35 29.24
N SER A 153 -31.86 -35.83 28.74
CA SER A 153 -32.85 -35.30 27.79
C SER A 153 -32.44 -34.23 26.76
N VAL A 154 -32.60 -34.62 25.49
CA VAL A 154 -32.71 -33.73 24.34
C VAL A 154 -34.18 -33.36 24.14
N ASP A 155 -34.51 -32.08 24.28
CA ASP A 155 -35.80 -31.54 23.83
C ASP A 155 -35.57 -30.18 23.15
N GLY A 156 -36.15 -30.02 21.96
CA GLY A 156 -36.53 -28.72 21.40
C GLY A 156 -35.77 -28.25 20.16
N ALA A 157 -36.12 -28.77 18.99
CA ALA A 157 -35.86 -28.09 17.71
C ALA A 157 -36.72 -26.81 17.58
N PRO A 158 -36.22 -25.72 16.95
CA PRO A 158 -36.94 -24.45 16.87
C PRO A 158 -37.80 -24.37 15.59
N ALA A 159 -39.07 -23.93 15.70
CA ALA A 159 -39.91 -23.70 14.54
C ALA A 159 -40.69 -22.36 14.57
N ARG A 160 -40.31 -21.49 13.62
CA ARG A 160 -41.09 -20.52 12.82
C ARG A 160 -41.84 -19.35 13.50
N ARG A 161 -41.40 -18.12 13.14
CA ARG A 161 -42.21 -16.88 13.16
C ARG A 161 -43.13 -16.83 11.91
N PRO A 162 -44.43 -16.51 12.04
CA PRO A 162 -45.24 -16.13 10.89
C PRO A 162 -45.12 -14.63 10.54
N ALA A 163 -45.26 -14.36 9.24
CA ALA A 163 -45.05 -13.07 8.57
C ALA A 163 -46.10 -12.00 8.94
N LYS A 164 -45.66 -10.73 9.03
CA LYS A 164 -46.54 -9.57 9.14
C LYS A 164 -47.26 -9.32 7.80
N ARG A 165 -48.60 -9.35 7.84
CA ARG A 165 -49.52 -8.91 6.78
C ARG A 165 -49.43 -7.38 6.65
N ARG A 166 -49.08 -6.85 5.48
CA ARG A 166 -49.22 -5.41 5.16
C ARG A 166 -50.68 -5.16 4.76
N SER A 167 -51.31 -4.20 5.42
CA SER A 167 -52.55 -3.56 5.02
C SER A 167 -52.21 -2.23 4.35
N VAL A 168 -52.41 -2.15 3.03
CA VAL A 168 -53.14 -1.11 2.28
C VAL A 168 -53.49 -1.75 0.94
#